data_AF-A0A923MFL8-F1
#
_entry.id   AF-A0A923MFL8-F1
#
_cell.length_a   1.000
_cell.length_b   1.000
_cell.length_c   1.000
_cell.angle_alpha   90.00
_cell.angle_beta   90.00
_cell.angle_gamma   90.00
#
_symmetry.space_group_name_H-M   'P 1'
#
loop_
_entity.id
_entity.type
_entity.pdbx_description
1 polymer ?
#
loop_
_entity_poly.entity_id
_entity_poly.type
_entity_poly.pdbx_seq_one_letter_code
_entity_poly.pdbx_strand_id
1 'polypeptide(L)'
;TFCIAGSYSTNNRIYDIYIILIFGIVSYFLRRMGFQLVPILLGIVLGPLAEKNFRRAMVISEGSFSIFFTRPISCAFILIAIVSVAIFGIRNYKSRKLAKQNTAETSEAK
;
A
#
# COMPACT_ATOMS: atom_id res chain seq x y z
N THR A 1 -23.40 -4.38 15.25
CA THR A 1 -24.84 -4.13 15.47
C THR A 1 -25.24 -2.69 15.23
N PHE A 2 -24.54 -1.70 15.82
CA PHE A 2 -24.88 -0.27 15.63
C PHE A 2 -24.91 0.17 14.15
N CYS A 3 -23.98 -0.30 13.31
CA CYS A 3 -23.94 0.04 11.88
C CYS A 3 -25.12 -0.53 11.06
N ILE A 4 -25.67 -1.67 11.48
CA ILE A 4 -26.82 -2.32 10.84
C ILE A 4 -28.10 -1.54 11.18
N ALA A 5 -28.28 -1.16 12.45
CA ALA A 5 -29.40 -0.33 12.90
C ALA A 5 -29.39 1.07 12.26
N GLY A 6 -28.21 1.71 12.18
CA GLY A 6 -28.07 3.02 11.54
C GLY A 6 -28.38 3.01 10.04
N SER A 7 -27.93 2.00 9.30
CA SER A 7 -28.18 1.95 7.85
C SER A 7 -29.59 1.51 7.50
N TYR A 8 -30.20 0.64 8.31
CA TYR A 8 -31.62 0.32 8.18
C TYR A 8 -32.49 1.58 8.37
N SER A 9 -32.12 2.47 9.29
CA SER A 9 -32.85 3.73 9.54
C SER A 9 -32.76 4.75 8.41
N THR A 10 -31.68 4.75 7.62
CA THR A 10 -31.47 5.80 6.60
C THR A 10 -32.30 5.59 5.33
N ASN A 11 -32.43 4.34 4.87
CA ASN A 11 -33.12 4.04 3.61
C ASN A 11 -34.20 2.95 3.71
N ASN A 12 -34.33 2.27 4.86
CA ASN A 12 -35.24 1.13 5.04
C ASN A 12 -35.15 0.09 3.90
N ARG A 13 -34.00 0.01 3.23
CA ARG A 13 -33.73 -0.90 2.11
C ARG A 13 -32.88 -2.05 2.62
N ILE A 14 -33.37 -3.26 2.39
CA ILE A 14 -32.70 -4.51 2.74
C ILE A 14 -31.34 -4.62 2.01
N TYR A 15 -31.19 -3.96 0.86
CA TYR A 15 -29.93 -3.90 0.11
C TYR A 15 -28.76 -3.29 0.90
N ASP A 16 -28.99 -2.26 1.72
CA ASP A 16 -27.92 -1.65 2.53
C ASP A 16 -27.39 -2.62 3.59
N ILE A 17 -28.27 -3.49 4.10
CA ILE A 17 -27.91 -4.53 5.06
C ILE A 17 -27.00 -5.57 4.40
N TYR A 18 -27.30 -5.97 3.16
CA TYR A 18 -26.43 -6.89 2.41
C TYR A 18 -25.04 -6.31 2.19
N ILE A 19 -24.92 -5.03 1.82
CA ILE A 19 -23.63 -4.36 1.60
C ILE A 19 -22.80 -4.34 2.90
N ILE A 20 -23.41 -3.99 4.03
CA ILE A 20 -22.72 -3.94 5.33
C ILE A 20 -22.27 -5.32 5.78
N LEU A 21 -23.08 -6.35 5.51
CA LEU A 21 -22.74 -7.72 5.85
C LEU A 21 -21.54 -8.22 5.03
N ILE A 22 -21.52 -7.93 3.72
CA ILE A 22 -20.38 -8.25 2.84
C ILE A 22 -19.12 -7.49 3.28
N PHE A 23 -19.19 -6.18 3.49
CA PHE A 23 -18.05 -5.38 3.96
C PHE A 23 -17.58 -5.81 5.35
N GLY A 24 -18.49 -6.21 6.24
CA GLY A 24 -18.15 -6.77 7.54
C GLY A 24 -17.36 -8.07 7.44
N ILE A 25 -17.74 -8.98 6.54
CA ILE A 25 -17.00 -10.21 6.24
C ILE A 25 -15.62 -9.88 5.66
N VAL A 26 -15.55 -8.99 4.67
CA VAL A 26 -14.29 -8.56 4.05
C VAL A 26 -13.35 -7.95 5.09
N SER A 27 -13.84 -7.04 5.93
CA SER A 27 -13.05 -6.44 7.02
C SER A 27 -12.60 -7.47 8.05
N TYR A 28 -13.41 -8.49 8.35
CA TYR A 28 -13.01 -9.58 9.24
C TYR A 28 -11.84 -10.38 8.66
N PHE A 29 -11.89 -10.70 7.36
CA PHE A 29 -10.79 -11.36 6.65
C PHE A 29 -9.52 -10.50 6.63
N LEU A 30 -9.64 -9.20 6.32
CA LEU A 30 -8.51 -8.27 6.33
C LEU A 30 -7.85 -8.20 7.71
N ARG A 31 -8.65 -8.19 8.78
CA ARG A 31 -8.14 -8.22 10.14
C ARG A 31 -7.43 -9.54 10.46
N ARG A 32 -7.92 -10.66 9.94
CA ARG A 32 -7.29 -11.98 10.09
C ARG A 32 -5.95 -12.09 9.35
N MET A 33 -5.77 -11.34 8.25
CA MET A 33 -4.49 -11.20 7.55
C MET A 33 -3.51 -10.23 8.24
N GLY A 34 -3.88 -9.66 9.39
CA GLY A 34 -3.03 -8.73 10.14
C GLY A 34 -2.98 -7.32 9.55
N PHE A 35 -3.84 -6.99 8.57
CA PHE A 35 -3.93 -5.63 8.07
C PHE A 35 -4.58 -4.73 9.11
N GLN A 36 -3.87 -3.68 9.48
CA GLN A 36 -4.41 -2.61 10.31
C GLN A 36 -5.38 -1.75 9.49
N LEU A 37 -6.42 -1.18 10.11
CA LEU A 37 -7.35 -0.27 9.42
C LEU A 37 -6.64 1.02 8.98
N VAL A 38 -5.60 1.43 9.70
CA VAL A 38 -4.82 2.65 9.46
C VAL A 38 -4.24 2.74 8.04
N PRO A 39 -3.47 1.76 7.53
CA PRO A 39 -2.95 1.81 6.16
C PRO A 39 -4.02 1.81 5.08
N ILE A 40 -5.18 1.18 5.32
CA ILE A 40 -6.30 1.20 4.37
C ILE A 40 -6.87 2.62 4.25
N LEU A 41 -7.08 3.29 5.39
CA LEU A 41 -7.49 4.68 5.46
C LEU A 41 -6.46 5.62 4.81
N LEU A 42 -5.18 5.42 5.10
CA LEU A 42 -4.11 6.20 4.48
C LEU A 42 -4.10 6.01 2.96
N GLY A 43 -4.28 4.79 2.45
CA GLY A 43 -4.40 4.55 1.01
C GLY A 43 -5.60 5.26 0.39
N ILE A 44 -6.75 5.26 1.05
CA ILE A 44 -7.97 5.94 0.58
C ILE A 44 -7.79 7.47 0.52
N VAL A 45 -7.11 8.07 1.50
CA VAL A 45 -6.90 9.52 1.55
C VAL A 45 -5.74 9.95 0.64
N LEU A 46 -4.64 9.19 0.64
CA LEU A 46 -3.46 9.48 -0.15
C LEU A 46 -3.66 9.17 -1.63
N GLY A 47 -4.51 8.22 -1.99
CA GLY A 47 -4.83 7.86 -3.38
C GLY A 47 -5.23 9.06 -4.24
N PRO A 48 -6.32 9.79 -3.92
CA PRO A 48 -6.73 10.96 -4.68
C PRO A 48 -5.71 12.10 -4.62
N LEU A 49 -4.94 12.21 -3.53
CA LEU A 49 -3.88 13.21 -3.43
C LEU A 49 -2.71 12.86 -4.37
N ALA A 50 -2.33 11.59 -4.43
CA ALA A 50 -1.30 11.09 -5.34
C ALA A 50 -1.72 11.28 -6.79
N GLU A 51 -2.96 10.94 -7.15
CA GLU A 51 -3.46 11.14 -8.51
C GLU A 51 -3.52 12.62 -8.90
N LYS A 52 -3.99 13.50 -8.00
CA LYS A 52 -4.00 14.95 -8.24
C LYS A 52 -2.60 15.49 -8.46
N ASN A 53 -1.62 15.07 -7.65
CA ASN A 53 -0.23 15.50 -7.80
C ASN A 53 0.40 14.92 -9.07
N PHE A 54 0.09 13.67 -9.43
CA PHE A 54 0.54 13.03 -10.66
C PHE A 54 -0.02 13.75 -11.90
N ARG A 55 -1.32 14.02 -11.92
CA ARG A 55 -1.97 14.79 -12.99
C ARG A 55 -1.40 16.20 -13.09
N ARG A 56 -1.23 16.90 -11.96
CA ARG A 56 -0.60 18.22 -11.92
C ARG A 56 0.82 18.18 -12.47
N ALA A 57 1.62 17.18 -12.11
CA ALA A 57 2.96 16.99 -12.64
C ALA A 57 2.95 16.78 -14.15
N MET A 58 2.08 15.92 -14.69
CA MET A 58 1.96 15.71 -16.14
C MET A 58 1.48 16.95 -16.90
N VAL A 59 0.55 17.73 -16.33
CA VAL A 59 0.05 18.96 -16.94
C VAL A 59 1.14 20.04 -16.98
N ILE A 60 1.91 20.21 -15.90
CA ILE A 60 3.10 21.09 -15.88
C ILE A 60 4.17 20.60 -16.87
N SER A 61 4.11 19.32 -17.23
CA SER A 61 5.07 18.65 -18.11
C SER A 61 4.73 18.63 -19.59
N GLU A 62 3.59 19.22 -19.95
CA GLU A 62 3.08 19.26 -21.33
C GLU A 62 3.12 17.88 -22.00
N GLY A 63 2.94 16.80 -21.21
CA GLY A 63 3.00 15.42 -21.68
C GLY A 63 4.39 14.83 -21.97
N SER A 64 5.50 15.55 -21.76
CA SER A 64 6.84 14.99 -21.94
C SER A 64 7.37 14.36 -20.64
N PHE A 65 7.89 13.12 -20.68
CA PHE A 65 8.59 12.51 -19.54
C PHE A 65 9.95 13.15 -19.23
N SER A 66 10.37 14.15 -20.02
CA SER A 66 11.66 14.81 -19.93
C SER A 66 11.85 15.59 -18.62
N ILE A 67 10.75 15.99 -17.96
CA ILE A 67 10.81 16.79 -16.72
C ILE A 67 11.42 16.05 -15.53
N PHE A 68 11.37 14.72 -15.53
CA PHE A 68 12.08 13.95 -14.51
C PHE A 68 13.60 14.15 -14.57
N PHE A 69 14.15 14.53 -15.73
CA PHE A 69 15.56 14.89 -15.90
C PHE A 69 15.82 16.40 -15.83
N THR A 70 14.86 17.26 -16.20
CA THR A 70 15.06 18.71 -16.18
C THR A 70 14.90 19.34 -14.79
N ARG A 71 14.11 18.74 -13.88
CA ARG A 71 14.00 19.22 -12.49
C ARG A 71 14.98 18.49 -11.56
N PRO A 72 15.99 19.18 -10.99
CA PRO A 72 17.03 18.57 -10.17
C PRO A 72 16.49 17.86 -8.90
N ILE A 73 15.35 18.32 -8.38
CA ILE A 73 14.69 17.72 -7.21
C ILE A 73 14.05 16.36 -7.55
N SER A 74 13.38 16.25 -8.70
CA SER A 74 12.79 14.98 -9.15
C SER A 74 13.85 13.95 -9.49
N CYS A 75 14.94 14.39 -10.13
CA CYS A 75 16.09 13.53 -10.41
C CYS A 75 16.72 13.00 -9.12
N ALA A 76 16.93 13.85 -8.10
CA ALA A 76 17.44 13.44 -6.80
C ALA A 76 16.52 12.38 -6.12
N PHE A 77 15.20 12.59 -6.14
CA PHE A 77 14.25 11.61 -5.59
C PHE A 77 14.25 10.27 -6.34
N ILE A 78 14.36 10.29 -7.67
CA ILE A 78 14.43 9.07 -8.49
C ILE A 78 15.73 8.32 -8.22
N LEU A 79 16.85 9.04 -8.07
CA LEU A 79 18.16 8.47 -7.80
C LEU A 79 18.18 7.84 -6.40
N ILE A 80 17.60 8.52 -5.40
CA ILE A 80 17.42 7.97 -4.04
C ILE A 80 16.50 6.74 -4.06
N ALA A 81 15.39 6.76 -4.82
CA ALA A 81 14.48 5.63 -4.93
C ALA A 81 15.17 4.42 -5.57
N ILE A 82 15.93 4.61 -6.66
CA ILE A 82 16.71 3.57 -7.32
C ILE A 82 17.77 3.00 -6.37
N VAL A 83 18.51 3.87 -5.67
CA VAL A 83 19.52 3.45 -4.70
C VAL A 83 18.88 2.69 -3.54
N SER A 84 17.75 3.16 -3.02
CA SER A 84 17.02 2.48 -1.93
C SER A 84 16.48 1.11 -2.37
N VAL A 85 15.93 1.01 -3.58
CA VAL A 85 15.45 -0.27 -4.14
C VAL A 85 16.61 -1.20 -4.45
N ALA A 86 17.75 -0.69 -4.95
CA ALA A 86 18.95 -1.48 -5.20
C ALA A 86 19.54 -1.99 -3.88
N ILE A 87 19.67 -1.13 -2.87
CA ILE A 87 20.14 -1.51 -1.53
C ILE A 87 19.18 -2.52 -0.90
N PHE A 88 17.87 -2.28 -0.93
CA PHE A 88 16.88 -3.21 -0.38
C PHE A 88 16.83 -4.51 -1.17
N GLY A 89 16.94 -4.49 -2.50
CA GLY A 89 16.96 -5.67 -3.37
C GLY A 89 18.20 -6.53 -3.13
N ILE A 90 19.38 -5.92 -3.10
CA ILE A 90 20.65 -6.58 -2.78
C ILE A 90 20.63 -7.11 -1.34
N ARG A 91 20.14 -6.32 -0.37
CA ARG A 91 19.99 -6.76 1.02
C ARG A 91 18.92 -7.82 1.19
N ASN A 92 17.81 -7.81 0.46
CA ASN A 92 16.75 -8.82 0.55
C ASN A 92 17.22 -10.13 -0.10
N TYR A 93 18.00 -10.06 -1.18
CA TYR A 93 18.68 -11.24 -1.73
C TYR A 93 19.75 -11.79 -0.76
N LYS A 94 20.49 -10.91 -0.08
CA LYS A 94 21.50 -11.29 0.94
C LYS A 94 20.85 -11.77 2.25
N SER A 95 19.73 -11.21 2.68
CA SER A 95 18.99 -11.59 3.89
C SER A 95 18.20 -12.89 3.70
N ARG A 96 17.82 -13.24 2.47
CA ARG A 96 17.36 -14.61 2.15
C ARG A 96 18.51 -15.62 2.16
N LYS A 97 19.76 -15.21 1.94
CA LYS A 97 20.96 -16.06 2.15
C LYS A 97 21.34 -16.20 3.63
N LEU A 98 21.34 -15.12 4.43
CA LEU A 98 21.65 -15.21 5.87
C LEU A 98 20.59 -15.97 6.68
N ALA A 99 19.29 -15.83 6.33
CA ALA A 99 18.24 -16.64 6.97
C ALA A 99 18.31 -18.13 6.58
N LYS A 100 18.76 -18.47 5.37
CA LYS A 100 19.03 -19.87 4.97
C LYS A 100 20.26 -20.47 5.66
N GLN A 101 21.25 -19.65 6.02
CA GLN A 101 22.48 -20.12 6.66
C GLN A 101 22.27 -20.47 8.14
N ASN A 102 21.48 -19.67 8.88
CA ASN A 102 21.15 -19.95 10.29
C ASN A 102 20.25 -21.19 10.49
N THR A 103 19.43 -21.56 9.51
CA THR A 103 18.63 -22.81 9.57
C THR A 103 19.44 -24.05 9.18
N ALA A 104 20.51 -23.90 8.40
CA ALA A 104 21.42 -25.01 8.07
C ALA A 104 22.37 -25.34 9.23
N GLU A 105 22.91 -24.34 9.93
CA GLU A 105 23.83 -24.56 11.07
C GLU A 105 23.14 -25.16 12.32
N THR A 106 21.82 -25.01 12.47
CA THR A 106 21.07 -25.60 13.60
C THR A 106 20.73 -27.09 13.38
N SER A 107 20.91 -27.64 12.17
CA SER A 107 20.61 -29.04 11.85
C SER A 107 21.79 -30.00 12.07
N GLU A 108 23.04 -29.52 12.17
CA GLU A 108 24.21 -30.37 12.41
C GLU A 108 24.59 -30.50 13.90
N ALA A 109 23.93 -29.74 14.78
CA ALA A 109 24.16 -29.78 16.23
C ALA A 109 23.11 -30.60 17.01
N LYS A 110 22.32 -31.45 16.34
CA LYS A 110 21.28 -32.28 16.95
C LYS A 110 21.39 -33.75 16.57
#